data_AF-A0A7X4RV53-F1
#
_entry.id   AF-A0A7X4RV53-F1
#
_cell.length_a   1.000
_cell.length_b   1.000
_cell.length_c   1.000
_cell.angle_alpha   90.00
_cell.angle_beta   90.00
_cell.angle_gamma   90.00
#
_symmetry.space_group_name_H-M   'P 1'
#
loop_
_entity.id
_entity.type
_entity.pdbx_description
1 polymer ?
#
loop_
_entity_poly.entity_id
_entity_poly.type
_entity_poly.pdbx_seq_one_letter_code
_entity_poly.pdbx_strand_id
1 'polypeptide(L)'
;MKIFSISTLVIQFILICWSKYYGFLADDKIHNLSIINDNDVVEMAELFQHYNHLENNMAYAAGAVWLMVIIVIHVKKVANTRYSQLTIYSPIVLSLILEFF
;
A
#
# COMPACT_ATOMS: atom_id res chain seq x y z
N MET A 1 -10.79 21.60 -3.77
CA MET A 1 -11.01 20.17 -3.46
C MET A 1 -10.54 19.24 -4.57
N LYS A 2 -10.79 19.55 -5.86
CA LYS A 2 -10.34 18.72 -6.98
C LYS A 2 -8.84 18.39 -6.97
N ILE A 3 -7.96 19.40 -6.88
CA ILE A 3 -6.50 19.20 -6.86
C ILE A 3 -6.07 18.35 -5.66
N PHE A 4 -6.55 18.68 -4.46
CA PHE A 4 -6.31 17.89 -3.24
C PHE A 4 -6.72 16.42 -3.41
N SER A 5 -7.93 16.16 -3.91
CA SER A 5 -8.45 14.82 -4.18
C SER A 5 -7.60 14.04 -5.17
N ILE A 6 -7.10 14.69 -6.23
CA ILE A 6 -6.24 14.05 -7.23
C ILE A 6 -4.87 13.74 -6.65
N SER A 7 -4.23 14.70 -6.00
CA SER A 7 -2.89 14.51 -5.41
C SER A 7 -2.90 13.42 -4.35
N THR A 8 -3.90 13.39 -3.48
CA THR A 8 -4.02 12.38 -2.42
C THR A 8 -4.33 11.00 -2.98
N LEU A 9 -5.17 10.89 -4.01
CA LEU A 9 -5.39 9.62 -4.73
C LEU A 9 -4.11 9.07 -5.34
N VAL A 10 -3.32 9.91 -6.02
CA VAL A 10 -2.05 9.49 -6.63
C VAL A 10 -1.09 8.96 -5.56
N ILE A 11 -0.95 9.69 -4.44
CA ILE A 11 -0.10 9.26 -3.33
C ILE A 11 -0.58 7.92 -2.76
N GLN A 12 -1.88 7.77 -2.50
CA GLN A 12 -2.45 6.53 -1.98
C GLN A 12 -2.21 5.36 -2.94
N PHE A 13 -2.40 5.55 -4.24
CA PHE A 13 -2.17 4.51 -5.24
C PHE A 13 -0.71 4.09 -5.31
N ILE A 14 0.20 5.06 -5.32
CA ILE A 14 1.64 4.77 -5.31
C ILE A 14 2.03 3.94 -4.08
N LEU A 15 1.55 4.32 -2.90
CA LEU A 15 1.83 3.60 -1.65
C LEU A 15 1.24 2.19 -1.65
N ILE A 16 0.00 2.01 -2.10
CA ILE A 16 -0.63 0.69 -2.19
C ILE A 16 0.12 -0.20 -3.20
N CYS A 17 0.45 0.33 -4.38
CA CYS A 17 1.19 -0.42 -5.39
C CYS A 17 2.60 -0.80 -4.89
N TRP A 18 3.31 0.10 -4.21
CA TRP A 18 4.62 -0.22 -3.64
C TRP A 18 4.52 -1.24 -2.51
N SER A 19 3.52 -1.13 -1.65
CA SER A 19 3.28 -2.12 -0.60
C SER A 19 3.18 -3.52 -1.20
N LYS A 20 2.33 -3.69 -2.22
CA LYS A 20 2.14 -4.97 -2.91
C LYS A 20 3.37 -5.43 -3.70
N TYR A 21 4.10 -4.51 -4.32
CA TYR A 21 5.37 -4.84 -4.98
C TYR A 21 6.40 -5.42 -4.01
N TYR A 22 6.54 -4.84 -2.81
CA TYR A 22 7.45 -5.36 -1.81
C TYR A 22 6.95 -6.67 -1.18
N GLY A 23 5.64 -6.84 -1.00
CA GLY A 23 5.05 -8.12 -0.59
C GLY A 23 5.38 -9.24 -1.57
N PHE A 24 5.21 -8.99 -2.88
CA PHE A 24 5.59 -9.95 -3.93
C PHE A 24 7.08 -10.31 -3.88
N LEU A 25 7.97 -9.32 -3.66
CA LEU A 25 9.40 -9.59 -3.50
C LEU A 25 9.68 -10.43 -2.25
N ALA A 26 8.97 -10.19 -1.15
CA ALA A 26 9.11 -10.98 0.07
C ALA A 26 8.67 -12.44 -0.19
N ASP A 27 7.51 -12.64 -0.82
CA ASP A 27 7.00 -13.97 -1.17
C ASP A 27 7.93 -14.73 -2.11
N ASP A 28 8.53 -14.05 -3.10
CA ASP A 28 9.57 -14.63 -3.97
C ASP A 28 10.77 -15.15 -3.15
N LYS A 29 11.21 -14.41 -2.12
CA LYS A 29 12.34 -14.85 -1.28
C LYS A 29 11.98 -16.07 -0.42
N ILE A 30 10.77 -16.15 0.13
CA ILE A 30 10.32 -17.34 0.86
C ILE A 30 10.14 -18.54 -0.08
N HIS A 31 9.58 -18.33 -1.26
CA HIS A 31 9.34 -19.42 -2.20
C HIS A 31 10.65 -20.04 -2.71
N ASN A 32 11.67 -19.21 -2.94
CA ASN A 32 12.98 -19.67 -3.38
C ASN A 32 13.80 -20.31 -2.25
N LEU A 33 13.42 -20.11 -0.98
CA LEU A 33 14.15 -20.56 0.21
C LEU A 33 14.33 -22.09 0.26
N SER A 34 13.42 -22.86 -0.34
CA SER A 34 13.51 -24.32 -0.44
C SER A 34 14.53 -24.84 -1.45
N ILE A 35 15.12 -23.96 -2.27
CA ILE A 35 15.96 -24.32 -3.43
C ILE A 35 17.43 -23.91 -3.21
N ILE A 36 17.75 -23.26 -2.08
CA ILE A 36 19.06 -22.64 -1.82
C ILE A 36 19.88 -23.47 -0.85
N ASN A 37 21.20 -23.32 -0.94
CA ASN A 37 22.17 -23.97 -0.07
C ASN A 37 22.09 -23.39 1.35
N ASP A 38 22.37 -24.20 2.39
CA ASP A 38 22.21 -23.82 3.80
C ASP A 38 22.95 -22.52 4.19
N ASN A 39 24.04 -22.20 3.49
CA ASN A 39 24.85 -21.01 3.74
C ASN A 39 24.16 -19.69 3.35
N ASP A 40 23.20 -19.71 2.42
CA ASP A 40 22.53 -18.51 1.89
C ASP A 40 21.14 -18.29 2.53
N VAL A 41 20.70 -19.22 3.39
CA VAL A 41 19.39 -19.20 4.07
C VAL A 41 19.23 -17.97 4.97
N VAL A 42 20.30 -17.58 5.67
CA VAL A 42 20.28 -16.40 6.56
C VAL A 42 20.10 -15.11 5.76
N GLU A 43 20.83 -14.97 4.64
CA GLU A 43 20.70 -13.80 3.76
C GLU A 43 19.30 -13.70 3.14
N MET A 44 18.73 -14.83 2.69
CA MET A 44 17.37 -14.86 2.16
C MET A 44 16.32 -14.47 3.20
N ALA A 45 16.50 -14.90 4.45
CA ALA A 45 15.62 -14.56 5.57
C ALA A 45 15.71 -13.06 5.92
N GLU A 46 16.90 -12.47 5.90
CA GLU A 46 17.09 -11.03 6.10
C GLU A 46 16.43 -10.21 5.00
N LEU A 47 16.59 -10.61 3.73
CA LEU A 47 15.92 -9.96 2.60
C LEU A 47 14.40 -10.09 2.67
N PHE A 48 13.88 -11.26 3.04
CA PHE A 48 12.46 -11.45 3.28
C PHE A 48 11.94 -10.48 4.35
N GLN A 49 12.60 -10.42 5.51
CA GLN A 49 12.21 -9.50 6.58
C GLN A 49 12.27 -8.04 6.12
N HIS A 50 13.29 -7.68 5.35
CA HIS A 50 13.43 -6.32 4.82
C HIS A 50 12.27 -5.94 3.90
N TYR A 51 11.94 -6.78 2.91
CA TYR A 51 10.84 -6.52 1.99
C TYR A 51 9.48 -6.53 2.68
N ASN A 52 9.25 -7.45 3.61
CA ASN A 52 8.02 -7.50 4.40
C ASN A 52 7.90 -6.23 5.30
N HIS A 53 9.01 -5.74 5.86
CA HIS A 53 8.99 -4.47 6.60
C HIS A 53 8.63 -3.28 5.70
N LEU A 54 9.17 -3.23 4.48
CA LEU A 54 8.81 -2.21 3.49
C LEU A 54 7.35 -2.30 3.06
N GLU A 55 6.83 -3.50 2.79
CA GLU A 55 5.40 -3.72 2.50
C GLU A 55 4.51 -3.11 3.59
N ASN A 56 4.78 -3.48 4.85
CA ASN A 56 4.00 -3.02 6.00
C ASN A 56 4.08 -1.50 6.17
N ASN A 57 5.28 -0.92 6.05
CA ASN A 57 5.46 0.52 6.17
C ASN A 57 4.68 1.29 5.10
N MET A 58 4.68 0.81 3.86
CA MET A 58 3.93 1.43 2.76
C MET A 58 2.41 1.29 2.97
N ALA A 59 1.95 0.14 3.46
CA ALA A 59 0.54 -0.08 3.82
C ALA A 59 0.09 0.87 4.94
N TYR A 60 0.88 1.00 6.00
CA TYR A 60 0.57 1.92 7.10
C TYR A 60 0.59 3.38 6.66
N ALA A 61 1.54 3.77 5.81
CA ALA A 61 1.57 5.11 5.22
C ALA A 61 0.32 5.39 4.36
N ALA A 62 -0.10 4.42 3.53
CA ALA A 62 -1.33 4.54 2.75
C ALA A 62 -2.56 4.73 3.65
N GLY A 63 -2.67 3.93 4.72
CA GLY A 63 -3.73 4.04 5.71
C GLY A 63 -3.75 5.40 6.43
N ALA A 64 -2.57 5.91 6.81
CA ALA A 64 -2.45 7.23 7.44
C ALA A 64 -2.91 8.37 6.51
N VAL A 65 -2.50 8.33 5.23
CA VAL A 65 -2.95 9.30 4.22
C VAL A 65 -4.46 9.21 4.01
N TRP A 66 -5.03 8.01 3.99
CA TRP A 66 -6.48 7.81 3.88
C TRP A 66 -7.25 8.38 5.07
N LEU A 67 -6.80 8.13 6.30
CA LEU A 67 -7.39 8.74 7.50
C LEU A 67 -7.34 10.28 7.45
N MET A 68 -6.20 10.84 7.04
CA MET A 68 -6.06 12.29 6.89
C MET A 68 -7.06 12.84 5.86
N VAL A 69 -7.24 12.15 4.73
CA VAL A 69 -8.22 12.54 3.69
C VAL A 69 -9.64 12.56 4.27
N ILE A 70 -10.03 11.54 5.02
CA ILE A 70 -11.35 11.49 5.66
C ILE A 70 -11.56 12.68 6.59
N ILE A 71 -10.57 12.97 7.45
CA ILE A 71 -10.62 14.09 8.38
C ILE A 71 -10.80 15.40 7.60
N VAL A 72 -10.01 15.64 6.56
CA VAL A 72 -10.09 16.86 5.75
C VAL A 72 -11.44 16.99 5.05
N ILE A 73 -11.97 15.90 4.48
CA ILE A 73 -13.28 15.90 3.82
C ILE A 73 -14.41 16.19 4.81
N HIS A 74 -14.33 15.61 6.01
CA HIS A 74 -15.33 15.79 7.06
C HIS A 74 -15.30 17.22 7.61
N VAL A 75 -14.12 17.74 7.95
CA VAL A 75 -13.92 19.13 8.43
C VAL A 75 -14.41 20.15 7.40
N LYS A 76 -14.14 19.91 6.11
CA LYS A 76 -14.59 20.81 5.03
C LYS A 76 -16.05 20.59 4.61
N LYS A 77 -16.77 19.61 5.20
CA LYS A 77 -18.17 19.28 4.89
C LYS A 77 -18.43 19.02 3.40
N VAL A 78 -17.46 18.44 2.68
CA VAL A 78 -17.56 18.17 1.23
C VAL A 78 -17.73 16.69 0.88
N ALA A 79 -18.13 15.87 1.86
CA ALA A 79 -18.29 14.42 1.72
C ALA A 79 -19.22 14.04 0.56
N ASN A 80 -20.21 14.89 0.23
CA ASN A 80 -21.19 14.62 -0.81
C ASN A 80 -20.72 14.98 -2.24
N THR A 81 -19.47 15.40 -2.42
CA THR A 81 -18.94 15.69 -3.75
C THR A 81 -18.38 14.44 -4.41
N ARG A 82 -18.59 14.30 -5.73
CA ARG A 82 -18.10 13.16 -6.53
C ARG A 82 -16.59 12.93 -6.34
N TYR A 83 -15.80 14.00 -6.27
CA TYR A 83 -14.36 13.90 -6.06
C TYR A 83 -13.99 13.39 -4.66
N SER A 84 -14.69 13.84 -3.61
CA SER A 84 -14.45 13.34 -2.25
C SER A 84 -14.82 11.86 -2.11
N GLN A 85 -15.92 11.43 -2.69
CA GLN A 85 -16.31 10.02 -2.71
C GLN A 85 -15.27 9.15 -3.43
N LEU A 86 -14.79 9.59 -4.60
CA LEU A 86 -13.74 8.89 -5.33
C LEU A 86 -12.44 8.77 -4.51
N THR A 87 -12.01 9.85 -3.84
CA THR A 87 -10.80 9.81 -2.99
C THR A 87 -10.96 8.87 -1.78
N ILE A 88 -12.16 8.68 -1.27
CA ILE A 88 -12.40 7.77 -0.14
C ILE A 88 -12.46 6.31 -0.60
N TYR A 89 -13.22 6.02 -1.65
CA TYR A 89 -13.54 4.64 -2.04
C TYR A 89 -12.53 4.01 -3.00
N SER A 90 -11.91 4.80 -3.89
CA SER A 90 -11.00 4.23 -4.90
C SER A 90 -9.78 3.52 -4.32
N PRO A 91 -9.13 3.99 -3.24
CA PRO A 91 -8.01 3.28 -2.62
C PRO A 91 -8.42 1.93 -2.02
N ILE A 92 -9.64 1.83 -1.49
CA ILE A 92 -10.19 0.59 -0.93
C ILE A 92 -10.39 -0.42 -2.06
N VAL A 93 -11.03 0.01 -3.15
CA VAL A 93 -11.24 -0.86 -4.33
C VAL A 93 -9.91 -1.31 -4.92
N LEU A 94 -8.93 -0.42 -5.04
CA LEU A 94 -7.61 -0.77 -5.55
C LEU A 94 -6.89 -1.77 -4.64
N SER A 95 -6.95 -1.57 -3.32
CA SER A 95 -6.33 -2.49 -2.35
C SER A 95 -6.95 -3.87 -2.44
N LEU A 96 -8.28 -3.96 -2.56
CA LEU A 96 -8.99 -5.22 -2.75
C LEU A 96 -8.58 -5.90 -4.06
N ILE A 97 -8.54 -5.17 -5.18
CA ILE A 97 -8.13 -5.74 -6.47
C ILE A 97 -6.73 -6.33 -6.36
N LEU A 98 -5.78 -5.59 -5.78
CA LEU A 98 -4.40 -6.04 -5.62
C LEU A 98 -4.19 -7.08 -4.51
N GLU A 99 -5.23 -7.45 -3.77
CA GLU A 99 -5.19 -8.58 -2.85
C GLU A 99 -5.52 -9.91 -3.55
N PHE A 100 -6.22 -9.85 -4.68
CA PHE A 100 -6.56 -11.02 -5.50
C PHE A 100 -5.55 -11.32 -6.62
N PHE A 101 -4.54 -10.47 -6.81
CA PHE A 101 -3.44 -10.64 -7.76
C PHE A 101 -2.13 -10.80 -7.01
#